data_AF-A0A9N9G2I8-F1
#
_entry.id   AF-A0A9N9G2I8-F1
#
_cell.length_a   1.000
_cell.length_b   1.000
_cell.length_c   1.000
_cell.angle_alpha   90.00
_cell.angle_beta   90.00
_cell.angle_gamma   90.00
#
_symmetry.space_group_name_H-M   'P 1'
#
loop_
_entity.id
_entity.type
_entity.pdbx_description
1 polymer ?
#
loop_
_entity_poly.entity_id
_entity_poly.type
_entity_poly.pdbx_seq_one_letter_code
_entity_poly.pdbx_strand_id
1 'polypeptide(L)'
;MSRVIAPASKSLFRRLWRAGDSSVLYSRPAVYYVRQRIREGFEEYKNVTNENILNDLFERCENTIKFLEISAKRKGFEHKVIYSLCEMTYIQNRYKRR
;
A
#
# COMPACT_ATOMS: atom_id res chain seq x y z
N MET A 1 -14.75 3.14 -23.22
CA MET A 1 -13.74 2.15 -22.77
C MET A 1 -13.41 2.28 -21.26
N SER A 2 -14.38 2.58 -20.39
CA SER A 2 -14.15 2.84 -18.95
C SER A 2 -14.49 1.67 -18.00
N ARG A 3 -15.10 0.58 -18.50
CA ARG A 3 -15.59 -0.53 -17.66
C ARG A 3 -14.51 -1.50 -17.17
N VAL A 4 -13.32 -1.53 -17.79
CA VAL A 4 -12.26 -2.52 -17.50
C VAL A 4 -11.35 -2.10 -16.34
N ILE A 5 -11.24 -0.80 -16.05
CA ILE A 5 -10.31 -0.25 -15.04
C ILE A 5 -10.83 -0.48 -13.61
N ALA A 6 -12.15 -0.41 -13.41
CA ALA A 6 -12.78 -0.62 -12.10
C ALA A 6 -12.60 -2.04 -11.51
N PRO A 7 -12.75 -3.15 -12.27
CA PRO A 7 -12.47 -4.48 -11.73
C PRO A 7 -10.97 -4.72 -11.50
N ALA A 8 -10.09 -4.19 -12.38
CA ALA A 8 -8.64 -4.31 -12.25
C ALA A 8 -8.12 -3.60 -10.98
N SER A 9 -8.56 -2.36 -10.72
CA SER A 9 -8.19 -1.59 -9.53
C SER A 9 -8.64 -2.27 -8.23
N LYS A 10 -9.84 -2.84 -8.17
CA LYS A 10 -10.31 -3.63 -7.01
C LYS A 10 -9.45 -4.87 -6.76
N SER A 11 -9.04 -5.56 -7.83
CA SER A 11 -8.15 -6.72 -7.73
C SER A 11 -6.77 -6.30 -7.19
N LEU A 12 -6.22 -5.22 -7.74
CA LEU A 12 -4.95 -4.64 -7.34
C LEU A 12 -4.95 -4.22 -5.87
N PHE A 13 -6.01 -3.52 -5.42
CA PHE A 13 -6.21 -3.13 -4.03
C PHE A 13 -6.14 -4.35 -3.10
N ARG A 14 -6.85 -5.43 -3.41
CA ARG A 14 -6.83 -6.66 -2.59
C ARG A 14 -5.46 -7.33 -2.55
N ARG A 15 -4.73 -7.32 -3.66
CA ARG A 15 -3.37 -7.90 -3.72
C ARG A 15 -2.41 -7.07 -2.88
N LEU A 16 -2.43 -5.75 -3.04
CA LEU A 16 -1.62 -4.82 -2.25
C LEU A 16 -1.95 -4.93 -0.76
N TRP A 17 -3.24 -5.09 -0.42
CA TRP A 17 -3.69 -5.32 0.96
C TRP A 17 -3.07 -6.55 1.60
N ARG A 18 -3.13 -7.71 0.92
CA ARG A 18 -2.56 -8.97 1.41
C ARG A 18 -1.04 -8.93 1.48
N ALA A 19 -0.39 -8.34 0.47
CA ALA A 19 1.06 -8.15 0.48
C ALA A 19 1.48 -7.23 1.63
N GLY A 20 0.73 -6.16 1.87
CA GLY A 20 0.93 -5.23 2.98
C GLY A 20 0.86 -5.93 4.34
N ASP A 21 -0.20 -6.69 4.60
CA ASP A 21 -0.33 -7.48 5.84
C ASP A 21 0.86 -8.43 6.05
N SER A 22 1.27 -9.12 4.98
CA SER A 22 2.35 -10.10 5.03
C SER A 22 3.72 -9.43 5.25
N SER A 23 3.93 -8.24 4.68
CA SER A 23 5.19 -7.51 4.76
C SER A 23 5.60 -7.11 6.19
N VAL A 24 4.60 -6.89 7.04
CA VAL A 24 4.76 -6.63 8.49
C VAL A 24 4.53 -7.86 9.34
N LEU A 25 4.49 -9.05 8.73
CA LEU A 25 4.29 -10.34 9.39
C LEU A 25 3.01 -10.37 10.24
N TYR A 26 1.95 -9.71 9.76
CA TYR A 26 0.67 -9.61 10.45
C TYR A 26 0.74 -8.96 11.85
N SER A 27 1.85 -8.28 12.17
CA SER A 27 2.08 -7.70 13.48
C SER A 27 1.18 -6.50 13.76
N ARG A 28 0.65 -6.43 14.98
CA ARG A 28 -0.11 -5.27 15.47
C ARG A 28 0.81 -4.38 16.32
N PRO A 29 0.76 -3.04 16.14
CA PRO A 29 -0.21 -2.29 15.34
C PRO A 29 0.20 -2.05 13.87
N ALA A 30 1.35 -2.55 13.42
CA ALA A 30 1.90 -2.25 12.08
C ALA A 30 0.92 -2.53 10.92
N VAL A 31 0.19 -3.65 10.96
CA VAL A 31 -0.86 -3.99 9.98
C VAL A 31 -1.88 -2.87 9.80
N TYR A 32 -2.29 -2.22 10.88
CA TYR A 32 -3.24 -1.12 10.80
C TYR A 32 -2.68 0.05 9.99
N TYR A 33 -1.42 0.41 10.23
CA TYR A 33 -0.77 1.55 9.57
C TYR A 33 -0.42 1.27 8.11
N VAL A 34 0.01 0.06 7.76
CA VAL A 34 0.19 -0.33 6.35
C VAL A 34 -1.13 -0.22 5.60
N ARG A 35 -2.21 -0.78 6.17
CA ARG A 35 -3.55 -0.71 5.59
C ARG A 35 -4.06 0.72 5.45
N GLN A 36 -3.79 1.57 6.43
CA GLN A 36 -4.12 3.00 6.35
C GLN A 36 -3.43 3.65 5.14
N ARG A 37 -2.11 3.47 5.00
CA ARG A 37 -1.35 4.04 3.87
C ARG A 37 -1.82 3.53 2.52
N ILE A 38 -2.17 2.25 2.42
CA ILE A 38 -2.76 1.67 1.19
C ILE A 38 -4.08 2.37 0.85
N ARG A 39 -4.97 2.57 1.83
CA ARG A 39 -6.24 3.28 1.60
C ARG A 39 -6.02 4.72 1.19
N GLU A 40 -5.15 5.44 1.90
CA GLU A 40 -4.82 6.84 1.61
C GLU A 40 -4.29 6.99 0.18
N GLY A 41 -3.39 6.10 -0.26
CA GLY A 41 -2.90 6.10 -1.64
C GLY A 41 -4.01 5.88 -2.67
N PHE A 42 -4.91 4.92 -2.47
CA PHE A 42 -6.04 4.72 -3.40
C PHE A 42 -7.04 5.89 -3.37
N GLU A 43 -7.26 6.50 -2.20
CA GLU A 43 -8.16 7.64 -2.04
C GLU A 43 -7.61 8.89 -2.75
N GLU A 44 -6.29 9.12 -2.68
CA GLU A 44 -5.59 10.23 -3.35
C GLU A 44 -5.82 10.21 -4.87
N TYR A 45 -5.79 9.03 -5.49
CA TYR A 45 -5.91 8.89 -6.95
C TYR A 45 -7.31 8.46 -7.44
N LYS A 46 -8.33 8.44 -6.57
CA LYS A 46 -9.66 7.90 -6.90
C LYS A 46 -10.36 8.58 -8.09
N ASN A 47 -10.06 9.85 -8.33
CA ASN A 47 -10.69 10.68 -9.36
C ASN A 47 -9.84 10.80 -10.64
N VAL A 48 -8.69 10.13 -10.70
CA VAL A 48 -7.83 10.18 -11.89
C VAL A 48 -8.49 9.37 -13.03
N THR A 49 -8.64 10.03 -14.17
CA THR A 49 -9.25 9.42 -15.38
C THR A 49 -8.29 9.35 -16.56
N ASN A 50 -7.14 10.03 -16.49
CA ASN A 50 -6.12 10.00 -17.53
C ASN A 50 -5.48 8.60 -17.62
N GLU A 51 -5.57 7.97 -18.78
CA GLU A 51 -5.13 6.59 -18.99
C GLU A 51 -3.62 6.40 -18.80
N ASN A 52 -2.80 7.36 -19.23
CA ASN A 52 -1.35 7.28 -19.06
C ASN A 52 -0.96 7.33 -17.58
N ILE A 53 -1.61 8.21 -16.80
CA ILE A 53 -1.40 8.29 -15.36
C ILE A 53 -1.89 7.01 -14.68
N LEU A 54 -3.04 6.47 -15.09
CA LEU A 54 -3.55 5.23 -14.53
C LEU A 54 -2.59 4.06 -14.80
N ASN A 55 -2.08 3.92 -16.02
CA ASN A 55 -1.11 2.87 -16.36
C ASN A 55 0.16 2.95 -15.50
N ASP A 56 0.72 4.16 -15.31
CA ASP A 56 1.84 4.39 -14.39
C ASP A 56 1.50 3.96 -12.94
N LEU A 57 0.33 4.36 -12.44
CA LEU A 57 -0.12 3.99 -11.09
C LEU A 57 -0.30 2.47 -10.93
N PHE A 58 -0.80 1.78 -11.96
CA PHE A 58 -0.90 0.31 -11.97
C PHE A 58 0.48 -0.33 -11.87
N GLU A 59 1.44 0.10 -12.68
CA GLU A 59 2.81 -0.41 -12.63
C GLU A 59 3.48 -0.17 -11.27
N ARG A 60 3.32 1.04 -10.72
CA ARG A 60 3.81 1.38 -9.38
C ARG A 60 3.22 0.48 -8.30
N CYS A 61 1.93 0.15 -8.38
CA CYS A 61 1.30 -0.79 -7.46
C CYS A 61 1.87 -2.20 -7.60
N GLU A 62 2.10 -2.70 -8.82
CA GLU A 62 2.73 -4.00 -9.05
C GLU A 62 4.15 -4.06 -8.47
N ASN A 63 4.95 -3.01 -8.69
CA ASN A 63 6.29 -2.89 -8.12
C ASN A 63 6.24 -2.85 -6.59
N THR A 64 5.26 -2.15 -6.03
CA THR A 64 5.05 -2.10 -4.57
C THR A 64 4.68 -3.49 -4.02
N ILE A 65 3.79 -4.24 -4.68
CA ILE A 65 3.44 -5.61 -4.28
C ILE A 65 4.71 -6.48 -4.21
N LYS A 66 5.55 -6.45 -5.26
CA LYS A 66 6.80 -7.22 -5.28
C LYS A 66 7.72 -6.85 -4.11
N PHE A 67 7.88 -5.56 -3.82
CA PHE A 67 8.66 -5.09 -2.69
C PHE A 67 8.11 -5.61 -1.35
N LEU A 68 6.80 -5.51 -1.13
CA LEU A 68 6.13 -5.97 0.09
C LEU A 68 6.27 -7.50 0.25
N GLU A 69 6.17 -8.26 -0.83
CA GLU A 69 6.37 -9.71 -0.83
C GLU A 69 7.82 -10.11 -0.52
N ILE A 70 8.80 -9.38 -1.08
CA ILE A 70 10.23 -9.58 -0.75
C ILE A 70 10.46 -9.31 0.73
N SER A 71 9.91 -8.21 1.26
CA SER A 71 9.99 -7.87 2.68
C SER A 71 9.37 -8.94 3.58
N ALA A 72 8.26 -9.55 3.17
CA ALA A 72 7.64 -10.63 3.93
C ALA A 72 8.55 -11.87 4.01
N LYS A 73 9.25 -12.19 2.92
CA LYS A 73 10.15 -13.36 2.83
C LYS A 73 11.49 -13.11 3.52
N ARG A 74 12.04 -11.91 3.35
CA ARG A 74 13.34 -11.51 3.86
C ARG A 74 13.11 -10.57 5.03
N LYS A 75 13.38 -11.02 6.26
CA LYS A 75 13.43 -10.15 7.46
C LYS A 75 14.66 -9.23 7.46
N GLY A 76 14.95 -8.63 6.31
CA GLY A 76 16.12 -7.82 6.01
C GLY A 76 15.82 -6.33 6.07
N PHE A 77 16.47 -5.57 5.20
CA PHE A 77 16.36 -4.12 5.17
C PHE A 77 14.96 -3.66 4.75
N GLU A 78 14.34 -4.34 3.80
CA GLU A 78 12.99 -4.04 3.29
C GLU A 78 11.96 -4.09 4.43
N HIS A 79 12.06 -5.11 5.29
CA HIS A 79 11.22 -5.25 6.47
C HIS A 79 11.39 -4.10 7.46
N LYS A 80 12.64 -3.69 7.72
CA LYS A 80 12.93 -2.54 8.59
C LYS A 80 12.35 -1.25 8.03
N VAL A 81 12.49 -1.01 6.72
CA VAL A 81 11.94 0.17 6.05
C VAL A 81 10.42 0.24 6.24
N ILE A 82 9.70 -0.85 6.02
CA ILE A 82 8.24 -0.87 6.18
C ILE A 82 7.84 -0.60 7.63
N TYR A 83 8.54 -1.19 8.60
CA TYR A 83 8.28 -0.94 10.01
C TYR A 83 8.49 0.52 10.40
N SER A 84 9.59 1.13 9.93
CA SER A 84 9.84 2.55 10.16
C SER A 84 8.73 3.42 9.57
N LEU A 85 8.22 3.09 8.38
CA LEU A 85 7.09 3.81 7.77
C LEU A 85 5.80 3.67 8.59
N CYS A 86 5.54 2.49 9.14
CA CYS A 86 4.40 2.25 10.05
C CYS A 86 4.52 3.08 11.33
N GLU A 87 5.70 3.12 11.93
CA GLU A 87 5.98 3.91 13.13
C GLU A 87 5.82 5.42 12.86
N MET A 88 6.34 5.91 11.73
CA MET A 88 6.10 7.28 11.30
C MET A 88 4.61 7.60 11.13
N THR A 89 3.84 6.67 10.56
CA THR A 89 2.38 6.82 10.40
C THR A 89 1.70 6.95 11.76
N TYR A 90 2.08 6.10 12.72
CA TYR A 90 1.58 6.18 14.09
C TYR A 90 1.85 7.54 14.72
N ILE A 91 3.11 8.00 14.64
CA ILE A 91 3.54 9.28 15.19
C ILE A 91 2.74 10.43 14.56
N GLN A 92 2.64 10.46 13.24
CA GLN A 92 1.86 11.48 12.50
C GLN A 92 0.39 11.49 12.92
N ASN A 93 -0.24 10.32 13.02
CA ASN A 93 -1.64 10.22 13.46
C ASN A 93 -1.83 10.72 14.89
N ARG A 94 -0.86 10.48 15.78
CA ARG A 94 -0.90 10.97 17.15
C ARG A 94 -0.78 12.49 17.20
N TYR A 95 0.04 13.10 16.35
CA TYR A 95 0.13 14.55 16.23
C TYR A 95 -1.14 15.19 15.66
N LYS A 96 -1.75 14.60 14.61
CA LYS A 96 -3.01 15.11 14.02
C LYS A 96 -4.21 15.10 14.97
N ARG A 97 -4.16 14.32 16.06
CA ARG A 97 -5.23 14.22 17.06
C ARG A 97 -5.10 15.22 18.21
N ARG A 98 -3.97 15.92 18.30
CA ARG A 98 -3.73 17.00 19.27
C ARG A 98 -4.06 18.33 18.62
#